data_AF-A0A854PPF0-F1
#
_entry.id   AF-A0A854PPF0-F1
#
_cell.length_a   1.000
_cell.length_b   1.000
_cell.length_c   1.000
_cell.angle_alpha   90.00
_cell.angle_beta   90.00
_cell.angle_gamma   90.00
#
_symmetry.space_group_name_H-M   'P 1'
#
loop_
_entity.id
_entity.type
_entity.pdbx_description
1 polymer ?
#
loop_
_entity_poly.entity_id
_entity_poly.type
_entity_poly.pdbx_seq_one_letter_code
_entity_poly.pdbx_strand_id
1 'polypeptide(L)'
;MTGIASIDRFHMVQMLTRSFNIFRVQIMKQFNKSSREYKLLKSPWMLYLMKHDKLNRTTPYYDWHFKDYLTQEHIVLDGLDCDQTLENTYWVMQDFMVVLKELTVRLNKLNVLLMAIEILVIS
;
A
#
# COMPACT_ATOMS: atom_id res chain seq x y z
N MET A 1 25.11 21.38 -10.91
CA MET A 1 23.77 21.65 -10.35
C MET A 1 22.73 21.59 -11.46
N THR A 2 22.13 20.43 -11.66
CA THR A 2 20.74 20.24 -12.12
C THR A 2 20.34 18.85 -11.65
N GLY A 3 20.35 18.67 -10.32
CA GLY A 3 19.85 17.47 -9.67
C GLY A 3 18.33 17.50 -9.67
N ILE A 4 17.71 17.35 -10.84
CA ILE A 4 16.37 16.78 -10.86
C ILE A 4 16.60 15.32 -10.50
N ALA A 5 16.54 15.01 -9.21
CA ALA A 5 16.53 13.64 -8.74
C ALA A 5 15.43 12.93 -9.53
N SER A 6 15.80 12.00 -10.41
CA SER A 6 14.82 11.20 -11.12
C SER A 6 13.97 10.51 -10.05
N ILE A 7 12.72 10.91 -9.89
CA ILE A 7 11.81 10.25 -8.97
C ILE A 7 11.63 8.85 -9.53
N ASP A 8 12.38 7.89 -8.99
CA ASP A 8 12.20 6.50 -9.36
C ASP A 8 10.96 5.93 -8.65
N ARG A 9 10.50 4.78 -9.12
CA ARG A 9 9.31 4.11 -8.58
C ARG A 9 9.39 3.86 -7.08
N PHE A 10 10.58 3.56 -6.55
CA PHE A 10 10.73 3.28 -5.14
C PHE A 10 10.43 4.55 -4.33
N HIS A 11 10.98 5.69 -4.75
CA HIS A 11 10.66 6.99 -4.14
C HIS A 11 9.16 7.33 -4.27
N MET A 12 8.49 7.03 -5.39
CA MET A 12 7.04 7.25 -5.52
C MET A 12 6.23 6.42 -4.53
N VAL A 13 6.53 5.12 -4.40
CA VAL A 13 5.85 4.24 -3.44
C VAL A 13 6.12 4.68 -2.00
N GLN A 14 7.35 5.11 -1.69
CA GLN A 14 7.69 5.66 -0.38
C GLN A 14 6.91 6.93 -0.07
N MET A 15 6.80 7.86 -1.02
CA MET A 15 6.04 9.09 -0.82
C MET A 15 4.55 8.81 -0.57
N LEU A 16 3.95 7.92 -1.37
CA LEU A 16 2.56 7.51 -1.23
C LEU A 16 2.28 6.87 0.13
N THR A 17 3.06 5.84 0.48
CA THR A 17 2.90 5.11 1.75
C THR A 17 3.16 6.00 2.96
N ARG A 18 4.13 6.92 2.89
CA ARG A 18 4.39 7.91 3.95
C ARG A 18 3.23 8.88 4.11
N SER A 19 2.69 9.39 3.00
CA SER A 19 1.54 10.30 3.00
C SER A 19 0.31 9.64 3.63
N PHE A 20 -0.04 8.43 3.17
CA PHE A 20 -1.14 7.66 3.75
C PHE A 20 -0.91 7.37 5.24
N ASN A 21 0.30 6.97 5.65
CA ASN A 21 0.59 6.69 7.05
C ASN A 21 0.44 7.92 7.95
N ILE A 22 0.81 9.12 7.47
CA ILE A 22 0.57 10.37 8.19
C ILE A 22 -0.94 10.58 8.36
N PHE A 23 -1.72 10.43 7.29
CA PHE A 23 -3.16 10.61 7.32
C PHE A 23 -3.87 9.59 8.24
N ARG A 24 -3.51 8.30 8.15
CA ARG A 24 -4.01 7.24 9.07
C ARG A 24 -3.75 7.61 10.52
N VAL A 25 -2.55 8.11 10.86
CA VAL A 25 -2.21 8.53 12.23
C VAL A 25 -3.02 9.75 12.66
N GLN A 26 -3.33 10.67 11.75
CA GLN A 26 -4.22 11.80 12.05
C GLN A 26 -5.63 11.33 12.38
N ILE A 27 -6.22 10.45 11.56
CA ILE A 27 -7.55 9.84 11.80
C ILE A 27 -7.55 9.03 13.10
N MET A 28 -6.55 8.16 13.29
CA MET A 28 -6.39 7.35 14.51
C MET A 28 -6.42 8.19 15.79
N LYS A 29 -5.80 9.38 15.78
CA LYS A 29 -5.71 10.25 16.96
C LYS A 29 -7.05 10.93 17.33
N GLN A 30 -8.06 10.87 16.46
CA GLN A 30 -9.39 11.40 16.74
C GLN A 30 -10.20 10.46 17.65
N PHE A 31 -9.84 9.17 17.69
CA PHE A 31 -10.52 8.17 18.49
C PHE A 31 -9.95 8.05 19.92
N ASN A 32 -10.78 7.61 20.86
CA ASN A 32 -10.34 7.28 22.21
C ASN A 32 -9.36 6.09 22.18
N LYS A 33 -8.29 6.12 22.97
CA LYS A 33 -7.28 5.05 23.05
C LYS A 33 -7.84 3.67 23.43
N SER A 34 -8.98 3.61 24.12
CA SER A 34 -9.63 2.35 24.48
C SER A 34 -10.53 1.79 23.37
N SER A 35 -10.91 2.61 22.39
CA SER A 35 -11.83 2.26 21.30
C SER A 35 -11.27 1.18 20.38
N ARG A 36 -12.16 0.50 19.64
CA ARG A 36 -11.79 -0.57 18.71
C ARG A 36 -11.08 0.04 17.49
N GLU A 37 -11.61 1.15 16.99
CA GLU A 37 -11.13 1.96 15.87
C GLU A 37 -9.68 2.41 16.10
N TYR A 38 -9.38 2.95 17.29
CA TYR A 38 -8.00 3.32 17.64
C TYR A 38 -7.05 2.12 17.56
N LYS A 39 -7.47 0.95 18.07
CA LYS A 39 -6.63 -0.26 18.06
C LYS A 39 -6.45 -0.80 16.65
N LEU A 40 -7.51 -0.81 15.85
CA LEU A 40 -7.51 -1.25 14.44
C LEU A 40 -6.58 -0.38 13.59
N LEU A 41 -6.53 0.93 13.84
CA LEU A 41 -5.63 1.83 13.11
C LEU A 41 -4.20 1.87 13.65
N LYS A 42 -3.98 1.45 14.91
CA LYS A 42 -2.68 1.52 15.59
C LYS A 42 -1.85 0.25 15.48
N SER A 43 -2.38 -0.87 15.97
CA SER A 43 -1.58 -2.09 16.17
C SER A 43 -1.19 -2.72 14.83
N PRO A 44 -2.12 -2.96 13.89
CA PRO A 44 -1.82 -3.59 12.60
C PRO A 44 -1.42 -2.58 11.53
N TRP A 45 -0.69 -1.51 11.91
CA TRP A 45 -0.36 -0.40 11.01
C TRP A 45 0.38 -0.84 9.73
N MET A 46 1.17 -1.92 9.80
CA MET A 46 1.89 -2.50 8.66
C MET A 46 0.95 -3.09 7.60
N LEU A 47 -0.22 -3.62 8.00
CA LEU A 47 -1.18 -4.23 7.07
C LEU A 47 -1.71 -3.20 6.08
N TYR A 48 -1.96 -1.96 6.53
CA TYR A 48 -2.42 -0.89 5.66
C TYR A 48 -1.39 -0.45 4.60
N LEU A 49 -0.11 -0.73 4.81
CA LEU A 49 0.96 -0.41 3.85
C LEU A 49 1.27 -1.59 2.93
N MET A 50 0.74 -2.78 3.25
CA MET A 50 0.85 -3.95 2.42
C MET A 50 -0.08 -3.82 1.22
N LYS A 51 0.28 -4.48 0.12
CA LYS A 51 -0.63 -4.57 -1.02
C LYS A 51 -1.85 -5.37 -0.63
N HIS A 52 -3.03 -4.89 -1.00
CA HIS A 52 -4.29 -5.53 -0.64
C HIS A 52 -4.40 -6.99 -1.15
N ASP A 53 -3.78 -7.31 -2.29
CA ASP A 53 -3.70 -8.67 -2.84
C ASP A 53 -2.78 -9.63 -2.07
N LYS A 54 -1.99 -9.11 -1.12
CA LYS A 54 -1.07 -9.88 -0.27
C LYS A 54 -1.58 -10.09 1.15
N LEU A 55 -2.68 -9.46 1.53
CA LEU A 55 -3.31 -9.70 2.82
C LEU A 55 -3.83 -11.14 2.89
N ASN A 56 -3.64 -11.79 4.03
CA ASN A 56 -4.28 -13.08 4.28
C ASN A 56 -5.80 -12.89 4.40
N ARG A 57 -6.55 -13.57 3.53
CA ARG A 57 -8.02 -13.56 3.47
C ARG A 57 -8.68 -14.83 3.99
N THR A 58 -7.92 -15.89 4.20
CA THR A 58 -8.47 -17.25 4.38
C THR A 58 -8.24 -17.80 5.77
N THR A 59 -7.13 -17.44 6.41
CA THR A 59 -6.70 -18.03 7.68
C THR A 59 -6.82 -16.97 8.77
N PRO A 60 -7.94 -16.93 9.51
CA PRO A 60 -8.05 -16.05 10.66
C PRO A 60 -7.06 -16.49 11.74
N TYR A 61 -6.56 -15.52 12.51
CA TYR A 61 -5.75 -15.77 13.69
C TYR A 61 -6.32 -14.99 14.88
N TYR A 62 -6.11 -15.53 16.08
CA TYR A 62 -6.53 -14.83 17.29
C TYR A 62 -5.61 -13.63 17.53
N ASP A 63 -6.19 -12.42 17.51
CA ASP A 63 -5.48 -11.21 17.89
C ASP A 63 -5.88 -10.78 19.30
N TRP A 64 -4.90 -10.74 20.20
CA TRP A 64 -5.14 -10.43 21.61
C TRP A 64 -5.61 -8.98 21.83
N HIS A 65 -5.30 -8.04 20.92
CA HIS A 65 -5.72 -6.65 21.04
C HIS A 65 -7.22 -6.47 20.77
N PHE A 66 -7.75 -7.29 19.85
CA PHE A 66 -9.16 -7.28 19.43
C PHE A 66 -9.99 -8.30 20.20
N LYS A 67 -9.33 -9.31 20.82
CA LYS A 67 -9.96 -10.49 21.45
C LYS A 67 -10.87 -11.23 20.47
N ASP A 68 -10.41 -11.36 19.24
CA ASP A 68 -11.20 -11.86 18.11
C ASP A 68 -10.33 -12.65 17.12
N TYR A 69 -10.98 -13.50 16.32
CA TYR A 69 -10.35 -14.26 15.23
C TYR A 69 -10.62 -13.56 13.91
N LEU A 70 -9.63 -12.79 13.44
CA LEU A 70 -9.75 -11.98 12.24
C LEU A 70 -8.69 -12.36 11.21
N THR A 71 -9.04 -12.21 9.94
CA THR A 71 -8.07 -12.27 8.84
C THR A 71 -7.39 -10.91 8.74
N GLN A 72 -6.25 -10.84 8.04
CA GLN A 72 -5.56 -9.55 7.83
C GLN A 72 -6.43 -8.59 6.99
N GLU A 73 -7.19 -9.12 6.05
CA GLU A 73 -8.14 -8.34 5.25
C GLU A 73 -9.25 -7.76 6.11
N HIS A 74 -9.91 -8.57 6.96
CA HIS A 74 -10.95 -8.06 7.86
C HIS A 74 -10.42 -6.96 8.79
N ILE A 75 -9.22 -7.12 9.34
CA ILE A 75 -8.60 -6.09 10.19
C ILE A 75 -8.44 -4.76 9.45
N VAL A 76 -8.04 -4.81 8.17
CA VAL A 76 -7.87 -3.60 7.36
C VAL A 76 -9.23 -3.00 7.03
N LEU A 77 -10.20 -3.78 6.53
CA LEU A 77 -11.52 -3.29 6.15
C LEU A 77 -12.27 -2.68 7.33
N ASP A 78 -12.35 -3.39 8.47
CA ASP A 78 -12.97 -2.87 9.70
C ASP A 78 -12.32 -1.56 10.18
N GLY A 79 -11.01 -1.41 9.94
CA GLY A 79 -10.29 -0.20 10.29
C GLY A 79 -10.56 0.95 9.33
N LEU A 80 -10.83 0.67 8.05
CA LEU A 80 -11.18 1.70 7.06
C LEU A 80 -12.63 2.18 7.22
N ASP A 81 -13.53 1.31 7.70
CA ASP A 81 -14.95 1.62 7.95
C ASP A 81 -15.16 2.77 8.95
N CYS A 82 -14.13 3.14 9.72
CA CYS A 82 -14.25 4.22 10.69
C CYS A 82 -14.22 5.63 10.06
N ASP A 83 -13.71 5.79 8.83
CA ASP A 83 -13.68 7.07 8.13
C ASP A 83 -13.64 6.89 6.59
N GLN A 84 -14.66 7.44 5.91
CA GLN A 84 -14.79 7.31 4.46
C GLN A 84 -13.61 7.93 3.68
N THR A 85 -13.01 9.00 4.20
CA THR A 85 -11.88 9.65 3.53
C THR A 85 -10.63 8.78 3.65
N LEU A 86 -10.42 8.13 4.79
CA LEU A 86 -9.36 7.16 5.02
C LEU A 86 -9.50 5.96 4.08
N GLU A 87 -10.69 5.41 3.97
CA GLU A 87 -10.99 4.32 3.02
C GLU A 87 -10.65 4.72 1.58
N ASN A 88 -11.18 5.86 1.12
CA ASN A 88 -10.91 6.35 -0.23
C ASN A 88 -9.41 6.57 -0.48
N THR A 89 -8.71 7.15 0.51
CA THR A 89 -7.26 7.42 0.40
C THR A 89 -6.47 6.10 0.35
N TYR A 90 -6.91 5.08 1.09
CA TYR A 90 -6.32 3.74 1.04
C TYR A 90 -6.45 3.14 -0.36
N TRP A 91 -7.65 3.12 -0.93
CA TRP A 91 -7.88 2.53 -2.26
C TRP A 91 -7.11 3.25 -3.35
N VAL A 92 -7.09 4.59 -3.32
CA VAL A 92 -6.26 5.39 -4.23
C VAL A 92 -4.78 4.99 -4.09
N MET A 93 -4.25 4.90 -2.88
CA MET A 93 -2.86 4.46 -2.68
C MET A 93 -2.61 3.05 -3.26
N GLN A 94 -3.53 2.10 -3.05
CA GLN A 94 -3.41 0.74 -3.57
C GLN A 94 -3.40 0.71 -5.11
N ASP A 95 -4.31 1.44 -5.75
CA ASP A 95 -4.41 1.54 -7.21
C ASP A 95 -3.14 2.12 -7.81
N PHE A 96 -2.62 3.21 -7.21
CA PHE A 96 -1.35 3.80 -7.64
C PHE A 96 -0.19 2.79 -7.53
N MET A 97 -0.11 2.01 -6.46
CA MET A 97 0.93 0.98 -6.31
C MET A 97 0.83 -0.14 -7.36
N VAL A 98 -0.39 -0.49 -7.79
CA VAL A 98 -0.63 -1.45 -8.87
C VAL A 98 -0.18 -0.87 -10.21
N VAL A 99 -0.62 0.34 -10.55
CA VAL A 99 -0.25 1.04 -11.79
C VAL A 99 1.27 1.17 -11.92
N LEU A 100 1.96 1.61 -10.86
CA LEU A 100 3.42 1.73 -10.88
C LEU A 100 4.12 0.38 -11.11
N LYS A 101 3.58 -0.72 -10.56
CA LYS A 101 4.10 -2.07 -10.80
C LYS A 101 3.92 -2.47 -12.27
N GLU A 102 2.74 -2.22 -12.83
CA GLU A 102 2.46 -2.55 -14.24
C GLU A 102 3.32 -1.76 -15.21
N LEU A 103 3.45 -0.45 -14.99
CA LEU A 103 4.32 0.40 -15.82
C LEU A 103 5.77 -0.10 -15.80
N THR A 104 6.27 -0.53 -14.64
CA THR A 104 7.61 -1.13 -14.54
C THR A 104 7.74 -2.39 -15.39
N VAL A 105 6.76 -3.29 -15.30
CA VAL A 105 6.77 -4.54 -16.08
C VAL A 105 6.70 -4.24 -17.59
N ARG A 106 5.88 -3.27 -18.01
CA ARG A 106 5.76 -2.87 -19.41
C ARG A 106 7.06 -2.26 -19.93
N LEU A 107 7.67 -1.35 -19.19
CA LEU A 107 8.96 -0.75 -19.55
C LEU A 107 10.05 -1.81 -19.67
N ASN A 108 10.12 -2.75 -18.72
CA ASN A 108 11.09 -3.85 -18.79
C ASN A 108 10.89 -4.71 -20.04
N LYS A 109 9.64 -5.01 -20.42
CA LYS A 109 9.35 -5.75 -21.67
C LYS A 109 9.79 -4.97 -22.91
N LEU A 110 9.53 -3.66 -22.96
CA LEU A 110 9.96 -2.81 -24.07
C LEU A 110 11.48 -2.74 -24.18
N ASN A 111 12.19 -2.64 -23.06
CA ASN A 111 13.65 -2.63 -23.05
C ASN A 111 14.23 -3.95 -23.56
N VAL A 112 13.62 -5.09 -23.23
CA VAL A 112 14.03 -6.41 -23.77
C VAL A 112 13.81 -6.49 -25.28
N LEU A 113 12.69 -5.97 -25.78
CA LEU A 113 12.42 -5.93 -27.22
C LEU A 113 13.40 -5.01 -27.96
N LEU A 114 13.73 -3.86 -27.39
CA LEU A 114 14.71 -2.93 -27.98
C LEU A 114 16.08 -3.60 -28.08
N MET A 115 16.55 -4.25 -27.01
CA MET A 115 17.81 -5.00 -27.05
C MET A 115 17.81 -6.10 -28.11
N ALA A 116 16.69 -6.82 -28.28
CA ALA A 116 16.59 -7.86 -29.31
C ALA A 116 16.66 -7.27 -30.74
N ILE A 117 16.05 -6.11 -30.97
CA ILE A 117 16.11 -5.41 -32.27
C ILE A 117 17.53 -4.91 -32.53
N GLU A 118 18.19 -4.31 -31.53
CA GLU A 118 19.57 -3.82 -31.66
C GLU A 118 20.52 -4.95 -32.04
N ILE A 119 20.37 -6.14 -31.45
CA ILE A 119 21.17 -7.33 -31.81
C ILE A 119 20.94 -7.73 -33.27
N LEU A 120 19.68 -7.76 -33.73
CA LEU A 120 19.33 -8.13 -35.11
C LEU A 120 19.78 -7.11 -36.16
N VAL A 121 19.89 -5.83 -35.80
CA VAL A 121 20.36 -4.77 -36.70
C VAL A 121 21.90 -4.79 -36.84
N ILE A 122 22.61 -5.29 -35.82
CA ILE A 122 24.08 -5.37 -35.81
C ILE A 122 24.59 -6.67 -36.47
N SER A 123 23.77 -7.71 -36.56
CA SER A 123 24.06 -8.98 -37.26
C SER A 123 23.78 -8.92 -38.75
#